data_AF-A0A7C5I5V3-F1
#
_entry.id   AF-A0A7C5I5V3-F1
#
_cell.length_a   1.000
_cell.length_b   1.000
_cell.length_c   1.000
_cell.angle_alpha   90.00
_cell.angle_beta   90.00
_cell.angle_gamma   90.00
#
_symmetry.space_group_name_H-M   'P 1'
#
loop_
_entity.id
_entity.type
_entity.pdbx_description
1 polymer ?
#
loop_
_entity_poly.entity_id
_entity_poly.type
_entity_poly.pdbx_seq_one_letter_code
_entity_poly.pdbx_strand_id
1 'polypeptide(L)'
;MEYIEIDGWSAGIRFSSAHIIPEYNKCGRLHGHTYAIHARIYGKPSENGIIMDFRLIKNMLKSISEMLDHRMLIPSESPMVKILD
;
A
#
# COMPACT_ATOMS: atom_id res chain seq x y z
N MET A 1 -4.87 23.12 -5.25
CA MET A 1 -4.17 22.74 -4.00
C MET A 1 -2.94 21.97 -4.41
N GLU A 2 -1.76 22.37 -3.93
CA GLU A 2 -0.49 21.75 -4.35
C GLU A 2 -0.31 20.38 -3.72
N TYR A 3 0.53 19.53 -4.33
CA TYR A 3 0.77 18.18 -3.85
C TYR A 3 2.17 17.66 -4.16
N ILE A 4 2.60 16.69 -3.35
CA ILE A 4 3.72 15.78 -3.64
C ILE A 4 3.12 14.44 -4.05
N GLU A 5 3.68 13.82 -5.09
CA GLU A 5 3.29 12.49 -5.54
C GLU A 5 4.48 11.54 -5.49
N ILE A 6 4.24 10.35 -4.92
CA ILE A 6 5.17 9.23 -4.93
C ILE A 6 4.52 8.10 -5.74
N ASP A 7 5.12 7.83 -6.91
CA ASP A 7 4.82 6.64 -7.68
C ASP A 7 5.60 5.45 -7.09
N GLY A 8 4.88 4.49 -6.51
CA GLY A 8 5.47 3.32 -5.87
C GLY A 8 6.22 2.40 -6.84
N TRP A 9 5.81 2.33 -8.12
CA TRP A 9 6.52 1.53 -9.13
C TRP A 9 7.89 2.11 -9.39
N SER A 10 7.94 3.40 -9.72
CA SER A 10 9.19 4.12 -10.00
C SER A 10 10.09 4.24 -8.76
N ALA A 11 9.51 4.38 -7.57
CA ALA A 11 10.24 4.53 -6.32
C ALA A 11 10.70 3.21 -5.69
N GLY A 12 10.31 2.06 -6.24
CA GLY A 12 10.62 0.74 -5.70
C GLY A 12 9.90 0.43 -4.38
N ILE A 13 8.75 1.05 -4.14
CA ILE A 13 7.93 0.88 -2.93
C ILE A 13 6.84 -0.13 -3.26
N ARG A 14 7.23 -1.40 -3.22
CA ARG A 14 6.46 -2.53 -3.71
C ARG A 14 6.60 -3.70 -2.75
N PHE A 15 5.55 -4.50 -2.66
CA PHE A 15 5.54 -5.72 -1.86
C PHE A 15 4.87 -6.84 -2.64
N SER A 16 5.26 -8.08 -2.40
CA SER A 16 4.65 -9.26 -3.01
C SER A 16 3.95 -10.10 -1.95
N SER A 17 2.65 -10.31 -2.15
CA SER A 17 1.80 -11.02 -1.18
C SER A 17 0.79 -11.90 -1.88
N ALA A 18 0.36 -12.94 -1.16
CA ALA A 18 -0.80 -13.73 -1.54
C ALA A 18 -2.07 -13.13 -0.90
N HIS A 19 -3.23 -13.36 -1.50
CA HIS A 19 -4.52 -12.91 -0.99
C HIS A 19 -5.69 -13.79 -1.46
N ILE A 20 -6.83 -13.64 -0.78
CA ILE A 20 -8.13 -14.26 -1.11
C ILE A 20 -9.19 -13.15 -1.10
N ILE A 21 -10.12 -13.19 -2.06
CA ILE A 21 -11.26 -12.27 -2.17
C ILE A 21 -12.56 -13.08 -2.26
N PRO A 22 -13.18 -13.50 -1.14
CA PRO A 22 -14.25 -14.49 -1.13
C PRO A 22 -15.46 -14.15 -2.02
N GLU A 23 -15.73 -12.86 -2.23
CA GLU A 23 -16.87 -12.35 -2.98
C GLU A 23 -16.69 -12.43 -4.51
N TYR A 24 -15.48 -12.72 -5.01
CA TYR A 24 -15.16 -12.68 -6.43
C TYR A 24 -15.01 -14.08 -7.05
N ASN A 25 -15.62 -14.30 -8.22
CA ASN A 25 -15.61 -15.60 -8.89
C ASN A 25 -14.23 -16.00 -9.46
N LYS A 26 -13.65 -15.18 -10.35
CA LYS A 26 -12.38 -15.48 -11.04
C LYS A 26 -11.16 -15.19 -10.15
N CYS A 27 -11.24 -14.11 -9.37
CA CYS A 27 -10.15 -13.62 -8.52
C CYS A 27 -10.33 -13.97 -7.02
N GLY A 28 -11.34 -14.77 -6.65
CA GLY A 28 -11.56 -15.07 -5.23
C GLY A 28 -10.75 -16.23 -4.68
N ARG A 29 -10.18 -17.06 -5.54
CA ARG A 29 -9.27 -18.13 -5.13
C ARG A 29 -7.94 -17.56 -4.65
N LEU A 30 -7.23 -18.32 -3.81
CA LEU A 30 -5.87 -17.99 -3.38
C LEU A 30 -4.97 -17.78 -4.60
N HIS A 31 -4.35 -16.61 -4.66
CA HIS A 31 -3.32 -16.25 -5.63
C HIS A 31 -2.48 -15.10 -5.05
N GLY A 32 -1.55 -14.54 -5.84
CA GLY A 32 -0.74 -13.41 -5.37
C GLY A 32 -0.39 -12.43 -6.47
N HIS A 33 0.11 -11.28 -6.05
CA HIS A 33 0.55 -10.20 -6.91
C HIS A 33 1.77 -9.50 -6.32
N THR A 34 2.48 -8.77 -7.17
CA THR A 34 3.29 -7.65 -6.73
C THR A 34 2.43 -6.41 -6.71
N TYR A 35 2.31 -5.78 -5.54
CA TYR A 35 1.60 -4.54 -5.31
C TYR A 35 2.60 -3.38 -5.23
N ALA A 36 2.15 -2.17 -5.54
CA ALA A 36 2.90 -0.94 -5.33
C ALA A 36 2.09 0.02 -4.46
N ILE A 37 2.78 0.74 -3.57
CA ILE A 37 2.16 1.75 -2.71
C ILE A 37 2.41 3.13 -3.32
N HIS A 38 1.33 3.78 -3.73
CA HIS A 38 1.33 5.14 -4.25
C HIS A 38 0.84 6.10 -3.16
N ALA A 39 1.37 7.32 -3.14
CA ALA A 39 0.89 8.35 -2.23
C ALA A 39 0.82 9.71 -2.91
N ARG A 40 -0.24 10.46 -2.62
CA ARG A 40 -0.36 11.87 -2.96
C ARG A 40 -0.66 12.66 -1.70
N ILE A 41 0.23 13.59 -1.36
CA ILE A 41 0.17 14.40 -0.15
C ILE A 41 -0.18 15.81 -0.57
N TYR A 42 -1.38 16.26 -0.20
CA TYR A 42 -1.84 17.61 -0.47
C TYR A 42 -1.50 18.53 0.68
N GLY A 43 -1.05 19.74 0.38
CA GLY A 43 -0.73 20.71 1.42
C GLY A 43 -0.39 22.08 0.85
N LYS A 44 -0.28 23.05 1.75
CA LYS A 44 0.28 24.36 1.41
C LYS A 44 1.80 24.28 1.57
N PRO A 45 2.59 24.73 0.58
CA PRO A 45 4.03 24.82 0.76
C PRO A 45 4.38 25.75 1.94
N SER A 46 5.45 25.37 2.63
CA SER A 46 6.15 26.29 3.54
C SER A 46 6.78 27.45 2.75
N GLU A 47 7.37 28.41 3.47
CA GLU A 47 8.11 29.54 2.86
C GLU A 47 9.23 29.09 1.91
N ASN A 48 9.77 27.88 2.12
CA ASN A 48 10.80 27.27 1.28
C ASN A 48 10.23 26.58 0.03
N GLY A 49 8.93 26.69 -0.24
CA GLY A 49 8.28 26.07 -1.40
C GLY A 49 8.07 24.55 -1.29
N ILE A 50 8.32 23.96 -0.12
CA ILE A 50 8.20 22.51 0.10
C ILE A 50 7.00 22.23 1.01
N ILE A 51 6.16 21.27 0.61
CA ILE A 51 5.04 20.76 1.42
C ILE A 51 5.57 19.85 2.54
N MET A 52 6.41 18.88 2.18
CA MET A 52 7.03 17.92 3.10
C MET A 52 8.29 17.30 2.46
N ASP A 53 9.25 16.83 3.26
CA ASP A 53 10.41 16.09 2.75
C ASP A 53 9.97 14.75 2.13
N PHE A 54 10.20 14.57 0.83
CA PHE A 54 9.84 13.35 0.12
C PHE A 54 10.56 12.10 0.67
N ARG A 55 11.73 12.25 1.31
CA ARG A 55 12.46 11.12 1.91
C ARG A 55 11.70 10.56 3.11
N LEU A 56 11.11 11.43 3.93
CA LEU A 56 10.26 11.01 5.06
C LEU A 56 9.08 10.19 4.55
N ILE A 57 8.38 10.71 3.53
CA ILE A 57 7.25 10.04 2.91
C ILE A 57 7.67 8.66 2.37
N LYS A 58 8.76 8.60 1.59
CA LYS A 58 9.26 7.34 1.03
C LYS A 58 9.63 6.34 2.13
N ASN A 59 10.25 6.78 3.23
CA ASN A 59 10.61 5.89 4.34
C ASN A 59 9.36 5.31 5.01
N MET A 60 8.34 6.13 5.28
CA MET A 60 7.08 5.65 5.85
C MET A 60 6.39 4.63 4.94
N LEU A 61 6.31 4.91 3.63
CA LEU A 61 5.70 3.99 2.68
C LEU A 61 6.49 2.69 2.54
N LYS A 62 7.83 2.74 2.60
CA LYS A 62 8.68 1.53 2.63
C LYS A 62 8.42 0.67 3.85
N SER A 63 8.30 1.27 5.04
CA SER A 63 7.96 0.52 6.25
C SER A 63 6.60 -0.18 6.13
N ILE A 64 5.60 0.46 5.51
CA ILE A 64 4.31 -0.20 5.22
C ILE A 64 4.50 -1.36 4.22
N SER A 65 5.27 -1.13 3.16
CA SER A 65 5.60 -2.14 2.16
C SER A 65 6.24 -3.38 2.80
N GLU A 66 7.24 -3.19 3.67
CA GLU A 66 7.95 -4.25 4.38
C GLU A 66 7.06 -5.03 5.35
N MET A 67 6.11 -4.36 6.02
CA MET A 67 5.14 -5.04 6.89
C MET A 67 4.22 -5.99 6.11
N LEU A 68 3.90 -5.65 4.86
CA LEU A 68 2.98 -6.41 4.01
C LEU A 68 3.69 -7.47 3.16
N ASP A 69 4.99 -7.30 2.91
CA ASP A 69 5.79 -8.15 2.02
C ASP A 69 5.92 -9.59 2.53
N HIS A 70 5.85 -10.55 1.59
CA HIS A 70 5.87 -11.99 1.86
C HIS A 70 4.82 -12.45 2.90
N ARG A 71 3.66 -11.81 2.92
CA ARG A 71 2.51 -12.18 3.77
C ARG A 71 1.33 -12.73 2.96
N MET A 72 0.41 -13.34 3.69
CA MET A 72 -0.94 -13.65 3.23
C MET A 72 -1.89 -12.56 3.71
N LEU A 73 -2.49 -11.81 2.78
CA LEU A 73 -3.50 -10.80 3.09
C LEU A 73 -4.85 -11.49 3.27
N ILE A 74 -5.36 -11.43 4.50
CA ILE A 74 -6.66 -11.99 4.89
C ILE A 74 -7.62 -10.83 5.17
N PRO A 75 -8.80 -10.77 4.51
CA PRO A 75 -9.79 -9.74 4.81
C PRO A 75 -10.53 -10.11 6.12
N SER A 76 -9.91 -9.83 7.27
CA SER A 76 -10.41 -10.18 8.62
C SER A 76 -11.79 -9.60 8.93
N GLU A 77 -12.09 -8.43 8.38
CA GLU A 77 -13.38 -7.75 8.56
C GLU A 77 -14.48 -8.26 7.62
N SER A 78 -14.17 -9.18 6.70
CA SER A 78 -15.18 -9.76 5.81
C SER A 78 -16.06 -10.74 6.58
N PRO A 79 -17.41 -10.63 6.48
CA PRO A 79 -18.31 -11.59 7.13
C PRO A 79 -18.20 -13.01 6.54
N MET A 80 -17.52 -13.16 5.40
CA MET A 80 -17.27 -14.46 4.77
C MET A 80 -16.01 -15.16 5.29
N VAL A 81 -15.21 -14.50 6.13
CA VAL A 81 -13.97 -15.03 6.67
C VAL A 81 -14.10 -15.22 8.16
N LYS A 82 -13.74 -16.42 8.64
CA LYS A 82 -13.56 -16.71 10.06
C LYS A 82 -12.11 -17.12 10.28
N ILE A 83 -11.39 -16.34 11.08
CA ILE A 83 -10.03 -16.67 11.52
C ILE A 83 -10.16 -17.49 12.80
N LEU A 84 -9.45 -18.61 12.85
CA LEU A 84 -9.41 -19.51 14.01
C LEU A 84 -8.04 -19.38 14.67
N ASP A 85 -8.01 -19.52 15.99
CA ASP A 85 -6.78 -19.59 16.80
C ASP A 85 -6.07 -20.94 16.64
#